data_AF-A0A7G8WQ39-F1
#
_entry.id   AF-A0A7G8WQ39-F1
#
_cell.length_a   1.000
_cell.length_b   1.000
_cell.length_c   1.000
_cell.angle_alpha   90.00
_cell.angle_beta   90.00
_cell.angle_gamma   90.00
#
_symmetry.space_group_name_H-M   'P 1'
#
loop_
_entity.id
_entity.type
_entity.pdbx_description
1 polymer ?
#
loop_
_entity_poly.entity_id
_entity_poly.type
_entity_poly.pdbx_seq_one_letter_code
_entity_poly.pdbx_strand_id
1 'polypeptide(L)'
;MTETVQSTAFGAINRTSSNMCGVTLMNNQNGYVVAEIMGHKPGVVISEFPSMIRVDGSGSITFDFAEITEALGSEFDQSDFEEIMSTHYGRMVHFDDKTMLFANPEDAAEYIDFDLPVVN
;
A
#
# COMPACT_ATOMS: atom_id res chain seq x y z
N MET A 1 12.40 24.67 -1.91
CA MET A 1 11.72 23.75 -2.85
C MET A 1 12.48 23.80 -4.16
N THR A 2 13.31 22.80 -4.41
CA THR A 2 14.10 22.72 -5.65
C THR A 2 13.32 21.84 -6.60
N GLU A 3 12.63 22.44 -7.57
CA GLU A 3 11.96 21.68 -8.63
C GLU A 3 13.02 20.94 -9.45
N THR A 4 12.95 19.61 -9.43
CA THR A 4 13.80 18.78 -10.28
C THR A 4 13.20 18.80 -11.68
N VAL A 5 13.81 19.56 -12.58
CA VAL A 5 13.41 19.62 -14.00
C VAL A 5 13.67 18.24 -14.62
N GLN A 6 12.60 17.51 -14.96
CA GLN A 6 12.74 16.23 -15.65
C GLN A 6 13.25 16.47 -17.08
N SER A 7 14.35 15.81 -17.43
CA SER A 7 14.88 15.81 -18.79
C SER A 7 13.91 15.08 -19.72
N THR A 8 13.52 15.71 -20.82
CA THR A 8 12.63 15.15 -21.85
C THR A 8 13.36 14.25 -22.84
N ALA A 9 14.66 14.01 -22.65
CA ALA A 9 15.43 13.12 -23.49
C ALA A 9 14.96 11.66 -23.33
N PHE A 10 14.76 10.96 -24.44
CA PHE A 10 14.41 9.54 -24.44
C PHE A 10 15.47 8.73 -23.67
N GLY A 11 15.05 7.98 -22.66
CA GLY A 11 15.95 7.23 -21.78
C GLY A 11 16.46 8.01 -20.56
N ALA A 12 16.04 9.26 -20.36
CA ALA A 12 16.25 9.95 -19.09
C ALA A 12 15.43 9.27 -17.99
N ILE A 13 16.11 8.70 -16.99
CA ILE A 13 15.48 7.99 -15.87
C ILE A 13 15.65 8.84 -14.62
N ASN A 14 14.54 9.19 -13.97
CA ASN A 14 14.57 9.73 -12.63
C ASN A 14 14.62 8.58 -11.61
N ARG A 15 15.69 8.52 -10.82
CA ARG A 15 15.94 7.47 -9.81
C ARG A 15 15.57 7.90 -8.39
N THR A 16 14.91 9.06 -8.22
CA THR A 16 14.43 9.50 -6.91
C THR A 16 13.31 8.59 -6.39
N SER A 17 13.18 8.46 -5.07
CA SER A 17 12.05 7.77 -4.45
C SER A 17 10.73 8.34 -4.95
N SER A 18 9.76 7.46 -5.25
CA SER A 18 8.38 7.86 -5.56
C SER A 18 7.61 8.27 -4.31
N ASN A 19 8.04 7.82 -3.13
CA ASN A 19 7.30 7.93 -1.87
C ASN A 19 5.88 7.33 -1.96
N MET A 20 5.68 6.32 -2.82
CA MET A 20 4.41 5.63 -3.01
C MET A 20 4.52 4.16 -2.60
N CYS A 21 3.43 3.62 -2.07
CA CYS A 21 3.22 2.20 -1.83
C CYS A 21 1.81 1.81 -2.26
N GLY A 22 1.56 0.52 -2.43
CA GLY A 22 0.23 0.09 -2.82
C GLY A 22 0.08 -1.40 -3.05
N VAL A 23 -1.17 -1.79 -3.24
CA VAL A 23 -1.59 -3.16 -3.44
C VAL A 23 -2.56 -3.24 -4.61
N THR A 24 -2.49 -4.35 -5.34
CA THR A 24 -3.51 -4.73 -6.30
C THR A 24 -4.39 -5.82 -5.70
N LEU A 25 -5.65 -5.49 -5.48
CA LEU A 25 -6.69 -6.39 -5.00
C LEU A 25 -7.41 -7.04 -6.19
N MET A 26 -7.85 -8.28 -6.01
CA MET A 26 -8.81 -8.90 -6.93
C MET A 26 -10.15 -8.17 -6.86
N ASN A 27 -10.80 -7.99 -8.02
CA ASN A 27 -12.14 -7.42 -8.08
C ASN A 27 -13.21 -8.47 -7.70
N ASN A 28 -13.22 -8.87 -6.44
CA ASN A 28 -14.26 -9.69 -5.81
C ASN A 28 -14.95 -8.89 -4.70
N GLN A 29 -15.95 -9.48 -4.03
CA GLN A 29 -16.72 -8.78 -3.00
C GLN A 29 -15.83 -8.19 -1.89
N ASN A 30 -14.88 -8.97 -1.38
CA ASN A 30 -14.00 -8.55 -0.29
C ASN A 30 -13.03 -7.46 -0.75
N GLY A 31 -12.40 -7.63 -1.92
CA GLY A 31 -11.51 -6.63 -2.51
C GLY A 31 -12.19 -5.29 -2.78
N TYR A 32 -13.46 -5.31 -3.19
CA TYR A 32 -14.25 -4.10 -3.40
C TYR A 32 -14.51 -3.33 -2.10
N VAL A 33 -14.97 -4.03 -1.05
CA VAL A 33 -15.24 -3.40 0.26
C VAL A 33 -13.95 -2.87 0.89
N VAL A 34 -12.85 -3.62 0.81
CA VAL A 34 -11.54 -3.15 1.29
C VAL A 34 -11.10 -1.91 0.51
N ALA A 35 -11.25 -1.88 -0.82
CA ALA A 35 -10.90 -0.71 -1.62
C ALA A 35 -11.76 0.52 -1.27
N GLU A 36 -13.06 0.33 -1.03
CA GLU A 36 -13.98 1.40 -0.63
C GLU A 36 -13.56 2.06 0.70
N ILE A 37 -13.26 1.24 1.72
CA ILE A 37 -12.75 1.73 3.03
C ILE A 37 -11.47 2.52 2.83
N MET A 38 -10.52 1.96 2.07
CA MET A 38 -9.24 2.61 1.83
C MET A 38 -9.38 3.91 1.05
N GLY A 39 -10.36 4.02 0.14
CA GLY A 39 -10.65 5.24 -0.60
C GLY A 39 -11.08 6.43 0.26
N HIS A 40 -11.53 6.19 1.49
CA HIS A 40 -11.84 7.24 2.46
C HIS A 40 -10.61 7.75 3.22
N LYS A 41 -9.46 7.08 3.12
CA LYS A 41 -8.24 7.45 3.85
C LYS A 41 -7.45 8.54 3.13
N PRO A 42 -6.87 9.51 3.87
CA PRO A 42 -6.12 10.59 3.26
C PRO A 42 -4.88 10.06 2.54
N GLY A 43 -4.63 10.58 1.34
CA GLY A 43 -3.45 10.20 0.55
C GLY A 43 -3.57 8.86 -0.18
N VAL A 44 -4.74 8.22 -0.16
CA VAL A 44 -5.04 7.01 -0.93
C VAL A 44 -5.77 7.36 -2.22
N VAL A 45 -5.43 6.65 -3.31
CA VAL A 45 -6.05 6.73 -4.62
C VAL A 45 -6.47 5.33 -5.05
N ILE A 46 -7.74 5.19 -5.42
CA ILE A 46 -8.31 3.95 -5.94
C ILE A 46 -8.39 4.01 -7.46
N SER A 47 -7.91 2.96 -8.13
CA SER A 47 -8.09 2.79 -9.58
C SER A 47 -8.74 1.44 -9.86
N GLU A 48 -9.96 1.47 -10.38
CA GLU A 48 -10.73 0.28 -10.73
C GLU A 48 -10.45 -0.16 -12.17
N PHE A 49 -10.14 -1.44 -12.33
CA PHE A 49 -10.00 -2.12 -13.62
C PHE A 49 -10.96 -3.32 -13.66
N PRO A 50 -11.26 -3.87 -14.85
CA PRO A 50 -12.26 -4.93 -14.98
C PRO A 50 -12.06 -6.14 -14.05
N SER A 51 -10.81 -6.53 -13.77
CA SER A 51 -10.50 -7.71 -12.94
C SER A 51 -9.71 -7.40 -11.67
N MET A 52 -9.33 -6.14 -11.45
CA MET A 52 -8.45 -5.77 -10.33
C MET A 52 -8.73 -4.34 -9.87
N ILE A 53 -8.44 -4.06 -8.61
CA ILE A 53 -8.54 -2.74 -8.03
C ILE A 53 -7.17 -2.38 -7.46
N ARG A 54 -6.63 -1.24 -7.87
CA ARG A 54 -5.38 -0.73 -7.30
C ARG A 54 -5.70 0.23 -6.16
N VAL A 55 -5.03 0.00 -5.04
CA VAL A 55 -5.01 0.89 -3.88
C VAL A 55 -3.58 1.43 -3.79
N ASP A 56 -3.39 2.66 -4.23
CA ASP A 56 -2.11 3.34 -4.21
C ASP A 56 -2.14 4.44 -3.12
N GLY A 57 -1.07 4.63 -2.35
CA GLY A 57 -1.01 5.66 -1.32
C GLY A 57 0.39 6.20 -1.07
N SER A 58 0.45 7.39 -0.47
CA SER A 58 1.71 8.09 -0.21
C SER A 58 2.26 7.80 1.19
N GLY A 59 3.58 7.62 1.30
CA GLY A 59 4.28 7.34 2.55
C GLY A 59 3.97 5.94 3.11
N SER A 60 2.80 5.75 3.71
CA SER A 60 2.36 4.46 4.23
C SER A 60 0.85 4.31 4.18
N ILE A 61 0.38 3.10 3.93
CA ILE A 61 -1.05 2.74 4.00
C ILE A 61 -1.26 1.62 5.02
N THR A 62 -2.38 1.69 5.75
CA THR A 62 -2.72 0.72 6.80
C THR A 62 -4.10 0.12 6.57
N PHE A 63 -4.13 -1.20 6.52
CA PHE A 63 -5.31 -2.05 6.45
C PHE A 63 -5.62 -2.53 7.86
N ASP A 64 -6.57 -1.87 8.53
CA ASP A 64 -7.02 -2.21 9.87
C ASP A 64 -8.07 -3.32 9.78
N PHE A 65 -7.81 -4.48 10.39
CA PHE A 65 -8.69 -5.63 10.24
C PHE A 65 -10.00 -5.49 11.01
N ALA A 66 -10.05 -4.70 12.08
CA ALA A 66 -11.28 -4.43 12.81
C ALA A 66 -12.22 -3.54 11.97
N GLU A 67 -11.68 -2.50 11.33
CA GLU A 67 -12.43 -1.63 10.41
C GLU A 67 -12.99 -2.43 9.22
N ILE A 68 -12.16 -3.29 8.62
CA ILE A 68 -12.57 -4.13 7.49
C ILE A 68 -13.61 -5.17 7.91
N THR A 69 -13.42 -5.81 9.06
CA THR A 69 -14.38 -6.78 9.63
C THR A 69 -15.75 -6.12 9.86
N GLU A 70 -15.78 -4.90 10.40
CA GLU A 70 -17.02 -4.15 10.61
C GLU A 70 -17.76 -3.89 9.29
N ALA A 71 -17.03 -3.47 8.25
CA ALA A 71 -17.62 -3.18 6.95
C ALA A 71 -18.09 -4.44 6.20
N LEU A 72 -17.34 -5.54 6.30
CA LEU A 72 -17.71 -6.82 5.67
C LEU A 72 -18.86 -7.52 6.40
N GLY A 73 -19.00 -7.30 7.71
CA GLY A 73 -19.94 -8.03 8.56
C GLY A 73 -19.54 -9.48 8.82
N SER A 74 -18.30 -9.86 8.48
CA SER A 74 -17.68 -11.15 8.75
C SER A 74 -16.24 -10.93 9.20
N GLU A 75 -15.71 -11.88 9.98
CA GLU A 75 -14.31 -11.86 10.40
C GLU A 75 -13.39 -11.76 9.18
N PHE A 76 -12.41 -10.87 9.28
CA PHE A 76 -11.39 -10.63 8.27
C PHE A 76 -10.03 -10.59 8.94
N ASP A 77 -9.10 -11.42 8.48
CA ASP A 77 -7.75 -11.53 9.04
C ASP A 77 -6.65 -11.37 7.97
N GLN A 78 -5.41 -11.63 8.38
CA GLN A 78 -4.24 -11.57 7.49
C GLN A 78 -4.37 -12.54 6.30
N SER A 79 -4.88 -13.75 6.52
CA SER A 79 -5.02 -14.77 5.49
C SER A 79 -6.04 -14.32 4.44
N ASP A 80 -7.15 -13.72 4.88
CA ASP A 80 -8.15 -13.15 3.97
C ASP A 80 -7.56 -12.00 3.13
N PHE A 81 -6.74 -11.15 3.75
CA PHE A 81 -6.04 -10.08 3.05
C PHE A 81 -5.07 -10.62 2.00
N GLU A 82 -4.26 -11.63 2.35
CA GLU A 82 -3.34 -12.28 1.42
C GLU A 82 -4.07 -13.00 0.28
N GLU A 83 -5.24 -13.60 0.55
CA GLU A 83 -6.04 -14.26 -0.48
C GLU A 83 -6.51 -13.27 -1.54
N ILE A 84 -7.02 -12.10 -1.14
CA ILE A 84 -7.57 -11.11 -2.08
C ILE A 84 -6.48 -10.27 -2.77
N MET A 85 -5.26 -10.28 -2.23
CA MET A 85 -4.14 -9.48 -2.69
C MET A 85 -3.32 -10.25 -3.74
N SER A 86 -3.26 -9.70 -4.96
CA SER A 86 -2.49 -10.32 -6.05
C SER A 86 -1.01 -9.93 -6.04
N THR A 87 -0.73 -8.66 -5.77
CA THR A 87 0.61 -8.05 -5.79
C THR A 87 0.63 -6.82 -4.92
N HIS A 88 1.80 -6.46 -4.43
CA HIS A 88 2.03 -5.19 -3.74
C HIS A 88 3.37 -4.58 -4.16
N TYR A 89 3.54 -3.28 -3.90
CA TYR A 89 4.82 -2.59 -3.96
C TYR A 89 4.98 -1.72 -2.72
N GLY A 90 6.24 -1.51 -2.33
CA GLY A 90 6.58 -1.03 -0.99
C GLY A 90 6.86 -2.20 -0.03
N ARG A 91 7.26 -1.87 1.18
CA ARG A 91 7.59 -2.82 2.24
C ARG A 91 6.31 -3.15 3.02
N MET A 92 5.85 -4.39 2.90
CA MET A 92 4.70 -4.88 3.67
C MET A 92 5.16 -5.43 5.02
N VAL A 93 4.40 -5.10 6.07
CA VAL A 93 4.59 -5.61 7.43
C VAL A 93 3.22 -6.04 7.96
N HIS A 94 3.13 -7.30 8.37
CA HIS A 94 1.95 -7.83 9.04
C HIS A 94 2.09 -7.69 10.55
N PHE A 95 0.97 -7.34 11.18
CA PHE A 95 0.75 -7.37 12.62
C PHE A 95 -0.44 -8.28 12.89
N ASP A 96 -0.68 -8.59 14.15
CA ASP A 96 -1.81 -9.45 14.55
C ASP A 96 -3.18 -8.83 14.18
N ASP A 97 -3.29 -7.49 14.17
CA ASP A 97 -4.55 -6.75 14.02
C ASP A 97 -4.65 -5.90 12.73
N LYS A 98 -3.57 -5.83 11.94
CA LYS A 98 -3.51 -4.99 10.74
C LYS A 98 -2.37 -5.38 9.81
N THR A 99 -2.43 -4.86 8.59
CA THR A 99 -1.31 -4.90 7.64
C THR A 99 -0.92 -3.49 7.23
N MET A 100 0.37 -3.19 7.22
CA MET A 100 0.90 -1.89 6.78
C MET A 100 1.81 -2.06 5.55
N LEU A 101 1.72 -1.12 4.61
CA LEU A 101 2.69 -1.00 3.52
C LEU A 101 3.39 0.35 3.65
N PHE A 102 4.72 0.34 3.50
CA PHE A 102 5.57 1.51 3.56
C PHE A 102 6.22 1.76 2.19
N ALA A 103 6.21 3.01 1.75
CA ALA A 103 6.86 3.43 0.53
C ALA A 103 8.38 3.34 0.64
N ASN A 104 8.93 3.79 1.77
CA ASN A 104 10.36 3.74 2.05
C ASN A 104 10.64 2.63 3.09
N PRO A 105 11.60 1.73 2.83
CA PRO A 105 11.94 0.64 3.76
C PRO A 105 12.41 1.13 5.14
N GLU A 106 13.00 2.32 5.22
CA GLU A 106 13.48 2.91 6.47
C GLU A 106 12.33 3.13 7.46
N ASP A 107 11.16 3.55 6.97
CA ASP A 107 9.95 3.77 7.78
C ASP A 107 9.42 2.45 8.38
N ALA A 108 9.66 1.33 7.70
CA ALA A 108 9.28 0.01 8.19
C ALA A 108 10.23 -0.50 9.28
N ALA A 109 11.48 -0.01 9.35
CA ALA A 109 12.52 -0.53 10.22
C ALA A 109 12.13 -0.48 11.71
N GLU A 110 11.38 0.56 12.11
CA GLU A 110 10.85 0.72 13.47
C GLU A 110 9.95 -0.45 13.91
N TYR A 111 9.31 -1.14 12.96
CA TYR A 111 8.33 -2.20 13.23
C TYR A 111 8.89 -3.61 13.11
N ILE A 112 10.04 -3.78 12.46
CA ILE A 112 10.60 -5.10 12.13
C ILE A 112 11.95 -5.36 12.81
N ASP A 113 12.38 -4.47 13.72
CA ASP A 113 13.64 -4.54 14.48
C ASP A 113 14.85 -4.92 13.59
N PHE A 114 14.91 -4.32 12.40
CA PHE A 114 16.02 -4.54 11.47
C PHE A 114 17.13 -3.54 11.74
N ASP A 115 18.33 -4.03 12.02
CA ASP A 115 19.59 -3.26 12.02
C ASP A 115 19.98 -2.89 10.57
N LEU A 116 19.22 -1.99 9.94
CA LEU A 116 19.55 -1.44 8.63
C LEU A 116 20.23 -0.08 8.80
N PRO A 117 21.52 0.05 8.44
CA PRO A 117 22.18 1.34 8.46
C PRO A 117 21.55 2.28 7.43
N VAL A 118 21.20 3.50 7.85
CA VAL A 118 20.77 4.59 6.97
C VAL A 118 21.90 4.90 5.99
N VAL A 119 21.69 4.66 4.69
CA VAL A 119 22.65 5.05 3.65
C VAL A 119 22.30 6.47 3.22
N ASN A 120 23.05 7.46 3.73
CA ASN A 120 23.00 8.86 3.29
C ASN A 120 23.51 9.03 1.85
#